data_AF-A0A9W6DTX2-F1
#
_entry.id   AF-A0A9W6DTX2-F1
#
_cell.length_a   1.000
_cell.length_b   1.000
_cell.length_c   1.000
_cell.angle_alpha   90.00
_cell.angle_beta   90.00
_cell.angle_gamma   90.00
#
_symmetry.space_group_name_H-M   'P 1'
#
loop_
_entity.id
_entity.type
_entity.pdbx_description
1 polymer ?
#
loop_
_entity_poly.entity_id
_entity_poly.type
_entity_poly.pdbx_seq_one_letter_code
_entity_poly.pdbx_strand_id
1 'polypeptide(L)'
;MTFGRPPAIPDSYVQLDLPIVDCIGQGEPFVDDKTIRHSIQFFNSTITLYKQMGNIIDQVYGQNLGCGPGLSVGETVGRVLSIENQLFSWVMALPESLRQLTLQGLREEIKKSENQPGPFLSLKFRVILTLRYLHTQILLHRPILVKFLDASLPSGLEPGQERILNEIGHSSMNKCVESAMEIIDIIHELVFTTGQQRDLLGAWWYSLYYTFNAALVIIGATWVQRARQSAQNSPAHQPTNIQLYPGRAVATLYRLDTGNRMVDRCRYYLEQLISVLRLQPEDLTGTAMSSVTPGFDFSSFGMECGEFMLDDLFTNMTHAPALERW
;
A
#
# COMPACT_ATOMS: atom_id res chain seq x y z
N MET A 1 7.61 -9.62 4.30
CA MET A 1 7.57 -8.54 3.29
C MET A 1 9.00 -8.19 2.92
N THR A 2 9.30 -8.04 1.64
CA THR A 2 10.68 -7.84 1.18
C THR A 2 11.08 -6.38 1.00
N PHE A 3 10.28 -5.37 1.37
CA PHE A 3 10.63 -3.93 1.21
C PHE A 3 11.12 -3.58 -0.21
N GLY A 4 10.58 -4.23 -1.24
CA GLY A 4 11.03 -4.06 -2.64
C GLY A 4 12.30 -4.87 -2.98
N ARG A 5 12.92 -5.56 -2.03
CA ARG A 5 14.07 -6.42 -2.30
C ARG A 5 13.68 -7.61 -3.18
N PRO A 6 14.48 -7.93 -4.20
CA PRO A 6 14.41 -9.18 -4.94
C PRO A 6 14.34 -10.41 -4.04
N PRO A 7 13.71 -11.51 -4.50
CA PRO A 7 13.80 -12.78 -3.80
C PRO A 7 15.27 -13.24 -3.75
N ALA A 8 15.76 -13.57 -2.56
CA ALA A 8 17.13 -14.05 -2.37
C ALA A 8 17.38 -15.40 -3.08
N ILE A 9 16.34 -16.21 -3.22
CA ILE A 9 16.35 -17.48 -3.95
C ILE A 9 15.45 -17.30 -5.18
N PRO A 10 16.01 -17.35 -6.40
CA PRO A 10 15.21 -17.31 -7.63
C PRO A 10 14.18 -18.44 -7.67
N ASP A 11 13.01 -18.18 -8.25
CA ASP A 11 11.95 -19.18 -8.35
C ASP A 11 12.39 -20.42 -9.16
N SER A 12 13.29 -20.23 -10.14
CA SER A 12 13.89 -21.32 -10.92
C SER A 12 14.72 -22.31 -10.09
N TYR A 13 15.12 -21.93 -8.88
CA TYR A 13 15.87 -22.81 -7.97
C TYR A 13 14.96 -23.54 -6.97
N VAL A 14 13.67 -23.20 -6.93
CA VAL A 14 12.70 -23.85 -6.05
C VAL A 14 12.19 -25.13 -6.71
N GLN A 15 12.76 -26.26 -6.30
CA GLN A 15 12.41 -27.59 -6.83
C GLN A 15 11.39 -28.35 -5.95
N LEU A 16 11.09 -27.84 -4.75
CA LEU A 16 10.18 -28.49 -3.82
C LEU A 16 8.72 -28.13 -4.13
N ASP A 17 7.85 -29.13 -4.05
CA ASP A 17 6.41 -28.93 -4.12
C ASP A 17 5.89 -28.15 -2.91
N LEU A 18 4.72 -27.52 -3.07
CA LEU A 18 4.05 -26.85 -1.97
C LEU A 18 3.57 -27.88 -0.92
N PRO A 19 3.60 -27.54 0.37
CA PRO A 19 3.10 -28.42 1.43
C PRO A 19 1.68 -28.94 1.17
N ILE A 20 1.49 -30.25 1.35
CA ILE A 20 0.20 -30.94 1.23
C ILE A 20 -0.25 -31.39 2.63
N VAL A 21 -1.56 -31.38 2.88
CA VAL A 21 -2.14 -31.93 4.11
C VAL A 21 -2.34 -33.44 3.91
N ASP A 22 -1.30 -34.24 4.16
CA ASP A 22 -1.49 -35.68 4.32
C ASP A 22 -1.98 -35.98 5.74
N CYS A 23 -2.77 -37.06 5.86
CA CYS A 23 -3.49 -37.49 7.07
C CYS A 23 -2.74 -37.11 8.36
N ILE A 24 -3.35 -36.22 9.17
CA ILE A 24 -2.77 -35.78 10.44
C ILE A 24 -2.41 -37.02 11.25
N GLY A 25 -1.13 -37.14 11.62
CA GLY A 25 -0.62 -38.30 12.34
C GLY A 25 -1.42 -38.61 13.61
N GLN A 26 -1.34 -39.86 14.07
CA GLN A 26 -2.10 -40.43 15.20
C GLN A 26 -1.85 -39.77 16.59
N GLY A 27 -1.22 -38.60 16.65
CA GLY A 27 -1.03 -37.84 17.90
C GLY A 27 -2.18 -36.87 18.13
N GLU A 28 -2.53 -36.59 19.39
CA GLU A 28 -3.50 -35.52 19.70
C GLU A 28 -2.97 -34.18 19.19
N PRO A 29 -3.63 -33.55 18.20
CA PRO A 29 -3.14 -32.29 17.67
C PRO A 29 -3.44 -31.16 18.64
N PHE A 30 -2.49 -30.22 18.78
CA PHE A 30 -2.67 -29.00 19.61
C PHE A 30 -3.82 -28.10 19.11
N VAL A 31 -4.24 -28.27 17.85
CA VAL A 31 -5.32 -27.51 17.18
C VAL A 31 -6.13 -28.45 16.30
N ASP A 32 -7.40 -28.13 16.01
CA ASP A 32 -8.27 -28.94 15.16
C ASP A 32 -7.79 -29.06 13.70
N ASP A 33 -8.14 -30.16 13.02
CA ASP A 33 -7.76 -30.47 11.62
C ASP A 33 -8.12 -29.33 10.66
N LYS A 34 -9.29 -28.72 10.84
CA LYS A 34 -9.78 -27.64 9.98
C LYS A 34 -8.88 -26.42 10.10
N THR A 35 -8.43 -26.07 11.31
CA THR A 35 -7.49 -24.98 11.51
C THR A 35 -6.12 -25.26 10.89
N ILE A 36 -5.61 -26.49 11.02
CA ILE A 36 -4.34 -26.92 10.38
C ILE A 36 -4.44 -26.78 8.86
N ARG A 37 -5.53 -27.29 8.27
CA ARG A 37 -5.79 -27.20 6.82
C ARG A 37 -5.84 -25.77 6.33
N HIS A 38 -6.56 -24.89 7.02
CA HIS A 38 -6.61 -23.46 6.67
C HIS A 38 -5.25 -22.78 6.77
N SER A 39 -4.45 -23.12 7.77
CA SER A 39 -3.09 -22.57 7.91
C SER A 39 -2.20 -22.98 6.74
N ILE A 40 -2.25 -24.23 6.31
CA ILE A 40 -1.47 -24.73 5.17
C ILE A 40 -1.95 -24.08 3.87
N GLN A 41 -3.26 -23.99 3.65
CA GLN A 41 -3.82 -23.26 2.50
C GLN A 41 -3.35 -21.80 2.48
N PHE A 42 -3.40 -21.11 3.63
CA PHE A 42 -2.96 -19.73 3.76
C PHE A 42 -1.48 -19.57 3.44
N PHE A 43 -0.64 -20.50 3.91
CA PHE A 43 0.79 -20.52 3.60
C PHE A 43 1.04 -20.71 2.10
N ASN A 44 0.39 -21.69 1.48
CA ASN A 44 0.53 -21.96 0.04
C ASN A 44 0.08 -20.76 -0.82
N SER A 45 -1.06 -20.15 -0.48
CA SER A 45 -1.53 -18.92 -1.13
C SER A 45 -0.54 -17.77 -0.91
N THR A 46 0.03 -17.61 0.28
CA THR A 46 1.05 -16.58 0.54
C THR A 46 2.31 -16.80 -0.30
N ILE A 47 2.82 -18.04 -0.37
CA ILE A 47 4.03 -18.38 -1.14
C ILE A 47 3.81 -18.04 -2.62
N THR A 48 2.69 -18.49 -3.19
CA THR A 48 2.37 -18.23 -4.60
C THR A 48 2.14 -16.75 -4.90
N LEU A 49 1.55 -15.98 -3.97
CA LEU A 49 1.47 -14.52 -4.10
C LEU A 49 2.85 -13.86 -4.06
N TYR A 50 3.77 -14.36 -3.23
CA TYR A 50 5.14 -13.84 -3.18
C TYR A 50 5.93 -14.14 -4.45
N LYS A 51 5.64 -15.25 -5.15
CA LYS A 51 6.17 -15.48 -6.50
C LYS A 51 5.72 -14.39 -7.48
N GLN A 52 4.43 -14.01 -7.43
CA GLN A 52 3.91 -12.89 -8.24
C GLN A 52 4.58 -11.56 -7.86
N MET A 53 4.78 -11.30 -6.56
CA MET A 53 5.51 -10.11 -6.09
C MET A 53 6.96 -10.09 -6.61
N GLY A 54 7.65 -11.22 -6.60
CA GLY A 54 9.00 -11.35 -7.17
C GLY A 54 9.01 -11.08 -8.68
N ASN A 55 8.01 -11.58 -9.40
CA ASN A 55 7.83 -11.33 -10.83
C ASN A 55 7.63 -9.83 -11.14
N ILE A 56 6.86 -9.12 -10.31
CA ILE A 56 6.69 -7.66 -10.42
C ILE A 56 8.02 -6.94 -10.22
N ILE A 57 8.78 -7.31 -9.18
CA ILE A 57 10.07 -6.68 -8.88
C ILE A 57 11.07 -6.88 -10.03
N ASP A 58 11.09 -8.07 -10.62
CA ASP A 58 11.93 -8.37 -11.77
C ASP A 58 11.51 -7.57 -13.01
N GLN A 59 10.26 -7.76 -13.45
CA GLN A 59 9.80 -7.25 -14.73
C GLN A 59 9.50 -5.75 -14.73
N VAL A 60 9.04 -5.18 -13.63
CA VAL A 60 8.58 -3.77 -13.62
C VAL A 60 9.62 -2.86 -12.96
N TYR A 61 10.37 -3.38 -11.98
CA TYR A 61 11.34 -2.61 -11.22
C TYR A 61 12.80 -2.95 -11.52
N GLY A 62 13.07 -3.89 -12.44
CA GLY A 62 14.44 -4.26 -12.81
C GLY A 62 15.26 -4.74 -11.60
N GLN A 63 14.63 -5.52 -10.73
CA GLN A 63 15.21 -6.00 -9.47
C GLN A 63 15.63 -4.87 -8.50
N ASN A 64 15.14 -3.64 -8.71
CA ASN A 64 15.56 -2.44 -7.96
C ASN A 64 17.07 -2.22 -7.96
N LEU A 65 17.77 -2.64 -9.01
CA LEU A 65 19.23 -2.46 -9.13
C LEU A 65 19.61 -1.02 -9.42
N GLY A 66 18.71 -0.21 -9.97
CA GLY A 66 19.01 1.15 -10.44
C GLY A 66 19.93 1.19 -11.66
N CYS A 67 20.22 0.03 -12.26
CA CYS A 67 21.09 -0.13 -13.42
C CYS A 67 20.24 -0.24 -14.69
N GLY A 68 20.47 0.66 -15.64
CA GLY A 68 19.86 0.62 -16.98
C GLY A 68 18.83 1.71 -17.23
N PRO A 69 18.42 1.91 -18.49
CA PRO A 69 17.38 2.86 -18.84
C PRO A 69 16.04 2.41 -18.24
N GLY A 70 15.30 3.33 -17.67
CA GLY A 70 13.94 3.05 -17.18
C GLY A 70 13.01 2.63 -18.32
N LEU A 71 11.99 1.84 -18.00
CA LEU A 71 10.98 1.43 -18.98
C LEU A 71 10.24 2.64 -19.56
N SER A 72 9.97 2.61 -20.86
CA SER A 72 9.04 3.54 -21.48
C SER A 72 7.62 3.35 -20.92
N VAL A 73 6.73 4.34 -21.11
CA VAL A 73 5.32 4.20 -20.71
C VAL A 73 4.68 2.95 -21.35
N GLY A 74 4.90 2.73 -22.65
CA GLY A 74 4.31 1.60 -23.37
C GLY A 74 4.78 0.25 -22.84
N GLU A 75 6.08 0.08 -22.57
CA GLU A 75 6.61 -1.14 -21.97
C GLU A 75 6.08 -1.36 -20.55
N THR A 76 6.00 -0.29 -19.75
CA THR A 76 5.47 -0.36 -18.38
C THR A 76 4.02 -0.84 -18.40
N VAL A 77 3.18 -0.23 -19.23
CA VAL A 77 1.76 -0.62 -19.39
C VAL A 77 1.63 -2.07 -19.84
N GLY A 78 2.42 -2.49 -20.84
CA GLY A 78 2.39 -3.87 -21.35
C GLY A 78 2.74 -4.90 -20.28
N ARG A 79 3.79 -4.66 -19.49
CA ARG A 79 4.19 -5.56 -18.38
C ARG A 79 3.14 -5.57 -17.26
N VAL A 80 2.58 -4.40 -16.92
CA VAL A 80 1.53 -4.28 -15.89
C VAL A 80 0.30 -5.12 -16.24
N LEU A 81 -0.20 -4.99 -17.47
CA LEU A 81 -1.37 -5.75 -17.93
C LEU A 81 -1.10 -7.27 -17.98
N SER A 82 0.10 -7.67 -18.38
CA SER A 82 0.49 -9.09 -18.42
C SER A 82 0.47 -9.71 -17.01
N ILE A 83 1.07 -9.04 -16.03
CA ILE A 83 1.11 -9.53 -14.64
C ILE A 83 -0.26 -9.42 -13.98
N GLU A 84 -1.06 -8.40 -14.32
CA GLU A 84 -2.42 -8.28 -13.83
C GLU A 84 -3.27 -9.51 -14.16
N ASN A 85 -3.17 -10.04 -15.38
CA ASN A 85 -3.84 -11.28 -15.75
C ASN A 85 -3.41 -12.47 -14.89
N GLN A 86 -2.12 -12.55 -14.54
CA GLN A 86 -1.60 -13.60 -13.65
C GLN A 86 -2.15 -13.46 -12.23
N LEU A 87 -2.24 -12.23 -11.71
CA LEU A 87 -2.87 -11.95 -10.42
C LEU A 87 -4.36 -12.30 -10.44
N PHE A 88 -5.08 -11.98 -11.51
CA PHE A 88 -6.48 -12.37 -11.67
C PHE A 88 -6.66 -13.89 -11.62
N SER A 89 -5.84 -14.64 -12.37
CA SER A 89 -5.84 -16.11 -12.32
C SER A 89 -5.52 -16.63 -10.91
N TRP A 90 -4.59 -16.00 -10.20
CA TRP A 90 -4.25 -16.35 -8.83
C TRP A 90 -5.44 -16.16 -7.88
N VAL A 91 -6.18 -15.05 -8.01
CA VAL A 91 -7.40 -14.80 -7.21
C VAL A 91 -8.47 -15.84 -7.48
N MET A 92 -8.69 -16.19 -8.74
CA MET A 92 -9.68 -17.21 -9.14
C MET A 92 -9.33 -18.61 -8.65
N ALA A 93 -8.05 -18.89 -8.38
CA ALA A 93 -7.58 -20.16 -7.85
C ALA A 93 -7.67 -20.26 -6.31
N LEU A 94 -8.05 -19.19 -5.60
CA LEU A 94 -8.16 -19.21 -4.15
C LEU A 94 -9.32 -20.09 -3.67
N PRO A 95 -9.13 -20.88 -2.59
CA PRO A 95 -10.23 -21.59 -1.96
C PRO A 95 -11.19 -20.59 -1.30
N GLU A 96 -12.46 -20.97 -1.16
CA GLU A 96 -13.51 -20.12 -0.56
C GLU A 96 -13.13 -19.62 0.84
N SER A 97 -12.42 -20.45 1.62
CA SER A 97 -11.89 -20.13 2.95
C SER A 97 -10.86 -18.98 2.96
N LEU A 98 -10.29 -18.63 1.80
CA LEU A 98 -9.26 -17.59 1.62
C LEU A 98 -9.66 -16.54 0.58
N ARG A 99 -10.91 -16.57 0.10
CA ARG A 99 -11.42 -15.59 -0.85
C ARG A 99 -11.28 -14.18 -0.29
N GLN A 100 -10.92 -13.26 -1.17
CA GLN A 100 -10.71 -11.84 -0.86
C GLN A 100 -11.90 -11.24 -0.14
N LEU A 101 -11.59 -10.39 0.84
CA LEU A 101 -12.57 -9.66 1.62
C LEU A 101 -12.70 -8.23 1.10
N THR A 102 -13.92 -7.74 0.99
CA THR A 102 -14.22 -6.31 0.95
C THR A 102 -14.47 -5.80 2.37
N LEU A 103 -14.41 -4.49 2.59
CA LEU A 103 -14.79 -3.87 3.87
C LEU A 103 -16.19 -4.31 4.33
N GLN A 104 -17.15 -4.35 3.41
CA GLN A 104 -18.51 -4.81 3.71
C GLN A 104 -18.51 -6.29 4.13
N GLY A 105 -17.81 -7.16 3.38
CA GLY A 105 -17.68 -8.57 3.73
C GLY A 105 -17.02 -8.77 5.09
N LEU A 106 -15.99 -7.98 5.42
CA LEU A 106 -15.34 -8.00 6.73
C LEU A 106 -16.32 -7.67 7.86
N ARG A 107 -17.11 -6.60 7.71
CA ARG A 107 -18.13 -6.21 8.70
C ARG A 107 -19.18 -7.29 8.92
N GLU A 108 -19.61 -7.95 7.85
CA GLU A 108 -20.56 -9.05 7.94
C GLU A 108 -19.97 -10.27 8.66
N GLU A 109 -18.72 -10.63 8.38
CA GLU A 109 -18.02 -11.73 9.08
C GLU A 109 -17.79 -11.42 10.56
N ILE A 110 -17.42 -10.18 10.90
CA ILE A 110 -17.26 -9.74 12.28
C ILE A 110 -18.59 -9.87 13.04
N LYS A 111 -19.69 -9.36 12.48
CA LYS A 111 -21.03 -9.49 13.08
C LYS A 111 -21.48 -10.94 13.25
N LYS A 112 -21.14 -11.82 12.30
CA LYS A 112 -21.41 -13.27 12.41
C LYS A 112 -20.62 -13.89 13.55
N SER A 113 -19.34 -13.51 13.69
CA SER A 113 -18.45 -14.02 14.74
C SER A 113 -18.82 -13.54 16.16
N GLU A 114 -19.51 -12.41 16.30
CA GLU A 114 -20.06 -11.97 17.60
C GLU A 114 -21.22 -12.87 18.07
N ASN A 115 -21.98 -13.43 17.13
CA ASN A 115 -23.16 -14.24 17.40
C ASN A 115 -22.86 -15.75 17.48
N GLN A 116 -21.71 -16.20 16.94
CA GLN A 116 -21.27 -17.59 17.03
C GLN A 116 -19.74 -17.65 17.22
N PRO A 117 -19.21 -18.56 18.07
CA PRO A 117 -17.78 -18.83 18.16
C PRO A 117 -17.30 -19.56 16.89
N GLY A 118 -17.24 -18.85 15.77
CA GLY A 118 -16.60 -19.30 14.54
C GLY A 118 -15.07 -19.27 14.70
N PRO A 119 -14.32 -19.96 13.82
CA PRO A 119 -12.87 -20.01 13.92
C PRO A 119 -12.26 -18.67 13.51
N PHE A 120 -12.05 -17.80 14.50
CA PHE A 120 -11.38 -16.51 14.42
C PHE A 120 -10.12 -16.52 13.53
N LEU A 121 -9.36 -17.63 13.55
CA LEU A 121 -8.14 -17.78 12.77
C LEU A 121 -8.39 -17.80 11.25
N SER A 122 -9.50 -18.38 10.80
CA SER A 122 -9.84 -18.39 9.36
C SER A 122 -10.08 -16.98 8.83
N LEU A 123 -10.80 -16.15 9.60
CA LEU A 123 -11.02 -14.74 9.24
C LEU A 123 -9.70 -13.97 9.25
N LYS A 124 -8.85 -14.21 10.26
CA LYS A 124 -7.51 -13.62 10.34
C LYS A 124 -6.67 -13.92 9.09
N PHE A 125 -6.64 -15.17 8.63
CA PHE A 125 -5.92 -15.54 7.41
C PHE A 125 -6.47 -14.84 6.16
N ARG A 126 -7.80 -14.73 6.02
CA ARG A 126 -8.44 -13.99 4.93
C ARG A 126 -8.07 -12.51 4.94
N VAL A 127 -8.12 -11.86 6.11
CA VAL A 127 -7.75 -10.44 6.27
C VAL A 127 -6.29 -10.22 5.87
N ILE A 128 -5.37 -11.02 6.42
CA ILE A 128 -3.94 -10.89 6.12
C ILE A 128 -3.66 -11.14 4.63
N LEU A 129 -4.28 -12.15 4.02
CA LEU A 129 -4.08 -12.45 2.60
C LEU A 129 -4.66 -11.34 1.71
N THR A 130 -5.81 -10.79 2.07
CA THR A 130 -6.43 -9.65 1.36
C THR A 130 -5.51 -8.43 1.39
N LEU A 131 -5.01 -8.03 2.56
CA LEU A 131 -4.08 -6.90 2.69
C LEU A 131 -2.79 -7.12 1.88
N ARG A 132 -2.25 -8.35 1.90
CA ARG A 132 -1.08 -8.71 1.09
C ARG A 132 -1.36 -8.58 -0.40
N TYR A 133 -2.52 -9.05 -0.86
CA TYR A 133 -2.92 -8.93 -2.26
C TYR A 133 -3.07 -7.47 -2.69
N LEU A 134 -3.80 -6.66 -1.91
CA LEU A 134 -3.99 -5.23 -2.20
C LEU A 134 -2.64 -4.49 -2.24
N HIS A 135 -1.70 -4.85 -1.36
CA HIS A 135 -0.36 -4.29 -1.39
C HIS A 135 0.42 -4.71 -2.65
N THR A 136 0.27 -5.96 -3.10
CA THR A 136 0.84 -6.43 -4.38
C THR A 136 0.24 -5.69 -5.57
N GLN A 137 -1.05 -5.36 -5.54
CA GLN A 137 -1.71 -4.51 -6.55
C GLN A 137 -1.12 -3.09 -6.56
N ILE A 138 -0.91 -2.48 -5.38
CA ILE A 138 -0.20 -1.20 -5.28
C ILE A 138 1.20 -1.32 -5.91
N LEU A 139 1.96 -2.35 -5.57
CA LEU A 139 3.30 -2.57 -6.13
C LEU A 139 3.27 -2.67 -7.66
N LEU A 140 2.31 -3.40 -8.23
CA LEU A 140 2.16 -3.57 -9.67
C LEU A 140 1.83 -2.25 -10.38
N HIS A 141 0.86 -1.49 -9.87
CA HIS A 141 0.30 -0.33 -10.58
C HIS A 141 1.02 0.99 -10.29
N ARG A 142 1.76 1.10 -9.17
CA ARG A 142 2.49 2.31 -8.76
C ARG A 142 3.43 2.89 -9.83
N PRO A 143 4.14 2.11 -10.67
CA PRO A 143 5.02 2.66 -11.70
C PRO A 143 4.26 3.53 -12.71
N ILE A 144 3.00 3.20 -13.02
CA ILE A 144 2.16 4.04 -13.87
C ILE A 144 1.80 5.37 -13.18
N LEU A 145 1.50 5.34 -11.87
CA LEU A 145 1.32 6.57 -11.09
C LEU A 145 2.60 7.43 -11.12
N VAL A 146 3.78 6.82 -11.03
CA VAL A 146 5.06 7.54 -11.16
C VAL A 146 5.18 8.18 -12.55
N LYS A 147 4.83 7.48 -13.63
CA LYS A 147 4.82 8.09 -14.98
C LYS A 147 3.87 9.29 -15.09
N PHE A 148 2.73 9.28 -14.39
CA PHE A 148 1.86 10.44 -14.32
C PHE A 148 2.47 11.61 -13.54
N LEU A 149 3.20 11.32 -12.46
CA LEU A 149 3.94 12.33 -11.71
C LEU A 149 5.06 12.94 -12.56
N ASP A 150 5.83 12.09 -13.28
CA ASP A 150 6.88 12.52 -14.21
C ASP A 150 6.30 13.43 -15.31
N ALA A 151 5.14 13.06 -15.86
CA ALA A 151 4.43 13.87 -16.87
C ALA A 151 3.96 15.23 -16.34
N SER A 152 3.86 15.40 -15.02
CA SER A 152 3.44 16.65 -14.38
C SER A 152 4.63 17.61 -14.12
N LEU A 153 5.87 17.15 -14.35
CA LEU A 153 7.08 17.97 -14.22
C LEU A 153 7.23 18.90 -15.44
N PRO A 154 7.91 20.06 -15.33
CA PRO A 154 8.11 20.97 -16.47
C PRO A 154 8.78 20.35 -17.71
N SER A 155 9.58 19.30 -17.52
CA SER A 155 10.21 18.54 -18.60
C SER A 155 9.18 17.75 -19.44
N GLY A 156 8.03 17.41 -18.86
CA GLY A 156 6.97 16.64 -19.50
C GLY A 156 7.38 15.23 -19.93
N LEU A 157 6.48 14.58 -20.67
CA LEU A 157 6.77 13.33 -21.40
C LEU A 157 6.74 13.59 -22.90
N GLU A 158 7.44 12.74 -23.66
CA GLU A 158 7.31 12.71 -25.11
C GLU A 158 5.84 12.53 -25.53
N PRO A 159 5.34 13.24 -26.58
CA PRO A 159 3.92 13.27 -26.93
C PRO A 159 3.29 11.88 -27.15
N GLY A 160 4.05 10.95 -27.74
CA GLY A 160 3.61 9.58 -27.96
C GLY A 160 3.44 8.78 -26.65
N GLN A 161 4.31 9.02 -25.67
CA GLN A 161 4.21 8.39 -24.36
C GLN A 161 3.08 8.99 -23.53
N GLU A 162 2.90 10.32 -23.58
CA GLU A 162 1.78 10.98 -22.91
C GLU A 162 0.42 10.47 -23.42
N ARG A 163 0.29 10.26 -24.74
CA ARG A 163 -0.94 9.70 -25.31
C ARG A 163 -1.26 8.31 -24.74
N ILE A 164 -0.29 7.40 -24.73
CA ILE A 164 -0.47 6.04 -24.18
C ILE A 164 -0.84 6.11 -22.69
N LEU A 165 -0.17 6.99 -21.94
CA LEU A 165 -0.42 7.20 -20.52
C LEU A 165 -1.85 7.68 -20.26
N ASN A 166 -2.35 8.61 -21.06
CA ASN A 166 -3.71 9.13 -20.95
C ASN A 166 -4.77 8.11 -21.40
N GLU A 167 -4.50 7.31 -22.44
CA GLU A 167 -5.48 6.33 -22.94
C GLU A 167 -5.61 5.10 -22.03
N ILE A 168 -4.50 4.59 -21.48
CA ILE A 168 -4.49 3.30 -20.77
C ILE A 168 -4.06 3.44 -19.30
N GLY A 169 -3.19 4.40 -19.00
CA GLY A 169 -2.61 4.58 -17.67
C GLY A 169 -3.64 4.92 -16.60
N HIS A 170 -4.70 5.65 -16.93
CA HIS A 170 -5.72 6.05 -15.95
C HIS A 170 -6.40 4.84 -15.28
N SER A 171 -6.69 3.78 -16.02
CA SER A 171 -7.26 2.55 -15.46
C SER A 171 -6.32 1.90 -14.44
N SER A 172 -5.02 1.82 -14.76
CA SER A 172 -4.00 1.31 -13.85
C SER A 172 -3.84 2.20 -12.61
N MET A 173 -3.85 3.52 -12.77
CA MET A 173 -3.78 4.45 -11.64
C MET A 173 -5.00 4.30 -10.72
N ASN A 174 -6.20 4.14 -11.28
CA ASN A 174 -7.42 3.91 -10.51
C ASN A 174 -7.32 2.62 -9.69
N LYS A 175 -6.85 1.52 -10.25
CA LYS A 175 -6.62 0.26 -9.50
C LYS A 175 -5.63 0.44 -8.34
N CYS A 176 -4.59 1.24 -8.54
CA CYS A 176 -3.63 1.59 -7.49
C CYS A 176 -4.32 2.35 -6.34
N VAL A 177 -5.14 3.36 -6.68
CA VAL A 177 -5.90 4.18 -5.73
C VAL A 177 -6.96 3.37 -5.00
N GLU A 178 -7.76 2.58 -5.71
CA GLU A 178 -8.78 1.68 -5.13
C GLU A 178 -8.16 0.71 -4.14
N SER A 179 -7.01 0.10 -4.50
CA SER A 179 -6.28 -0.80 -3.60
C SER A 179 -5.78 -0.07 -2.34
N ALA A 180 -5.30 1.16 -2.49
CA ALA A 180 -4.86 1.98 -1.36
C ALA A 180 -6.02 2.39 -0.44
N MET A 181 -7.16 2.75 -1.02
CA MET A 181 -8.39 3.07 -0.28
C MET A 181 -8.86 1.85 0.53
N GLU A 182 -8.96 0.68 -0.10
CA GLU A 182 -9.42 -0.55 0.57
C GLU A 182 -8.48 -0.97 1.71
N ILE A 183 -7.16 -0.83 1.54
CA ILE A 183 -6.18 -1.07 2.62
C ILE A 183 -6.45 -0.14 3.81
N ILE A 184 -6.58 1.17 3.55
CA ILE A 184 -6.80 2.16 4.60
C ILE A 184 -8.12 1.85 5.31
N ASP A 185 -9.17 1.50 4.58
CA ASP A 185 -10.49 1.21 5.12
C ASP A 185 -10.53 -0.04 5.99
N ILE A 186 -9.96 -1.16 5.52
CA ILE A 186 -9.88 -2.40 6.30
C ILE A 186 -9.08 -2.17 7.58
N ILE A 187 -7.91 -1.52 7.50
CA ILE A 187 -7.08 -1.31 8.68
C ILE A 187 -7.75 -0.30 9.62
N HIS A 188 -8.32 0.79 9.10
CA HIS A 188 -9.05 1.78 9.89
C HIS A 188 -10.20 1.12 10.66
N GLU A 189 -11.01 0.27 10.02
CA GLU A 189 -12.07 -0.45 10.70
C GLU A 189 -11.52 -1.26 11.89
N LEU A 190 -10.45 -2.03 11.66
CA LEU A 190 -9.91 -2.97 12.65
C LEU A 190 -9.09 -2.31 13.77
N VAL A 191 -8.48 -1.14 13.57
CA VAL A 191 -7.77 -0.43 14.67
C VAL A 191 -8.72 0.34 15.58
N PHE A 192 -9.94 0.63 15.12
CA PHE A 192 -10.98 1.29 15.92
C PHE A 192 -11.88 0.30 16.67
N THR A 193 -11.80 -1.00 16.38
CA THR A 193 -12.43 -2.05 17.19
C THR A 193 -11.62 -2.37 18.45
N THR A 194 -12.22 -3.11 19.39
CA THR A 194 -11.57 -3.51 20.65
C THR A 194 -11.51 -5.03 20.77
N GLY A 195 -10.60 -5.53 21.61
CA GLY A 195 -10.45 -6.96 21.88
C GLY A 195 -9.95 -7.76 20.66
N GLN A 196 -10.47 -8.98 20.51
CA GLN A 196 -9.97 -9.98 19.56
C GLN A 196 -10.03 -9.52 18.10
N GLN A 197 -10.95 -8.63 17.73
CA GLN A 197 -11.09 -8.14 16.35
C GLN A 197 -9.83 -7.40 15.86
N ARG A 198 -9.13 -6.70 16.76
CA ARG A 198 -7.87 -6.02 16.42
C ARG A 198 -6.76 -7.01 16.07
N ASP A 199 -6.79 -8.21 16.65
CA ASP A 199 -5.80 -9.27 16.39
C ASP A 199 -5.90 -9.86 14.97
N LEU A 200 -6.97 -9.54 14.21
CA LEU A 200 -7.13 -9.91 12.80
C LEU A 200 -6.05 -9.29 11.91
N LEU A 201 -5.51 -8.12 12.29
CA LEU A 201 -4.43 -7.45 11.56
C LEU A 201 -3.08 -8.20 11.65
N GLY A 202 -2.95 -9.13 12.59
CA GLY A 202 -1.68 -9.79 12.87
C GLY A 202 -0.71 -8.82 13.54
N ALA A 203 0.50 -8.72 13.01
CA ALA A 203 1.53 -7.89 13.61
C ALA A 203 1.43 -6.43 13.14
N TRP A 204 1.48 -5.49 14.09
CA TRP A 204 1.23 -4.06 13.87
C TRP A 204 2.10 -3.42 12.78
N TRP A 205 3.35 -3.86 12.62
CA TRP A 205 4.26 -3.28 11.64
C TRP A 205 3.83 -3.55 10.19
N TYR A 206 3.06 -4.62 9.94
CA TYR A 206 2.46 -4.84 8.62
C TYR A 206 1.41 -3.77 8.33
N SER A 207 0.51 -3.52 9.28
CA SER A 207 -0.51 -2.48 9.15
C SER A 207 0.11 -1.10 8.98
N LEU A 208 1.16 -0.77 9.75
CA LEU A 208 1.90 0.49 9.59
C LEU A 208 2.42 0.64 8.16
N TYR A 209 3.12 -0.39 7.67
CA TYR A 209 3.73 -0.37 6.36
C TYR A 209 2.68 -0.24 5.25
N TYR A 210 1.58 -1.00 5.32
CA TYR A 210 0.51 -0.94 4.33
C TYR A 210 -0.21 0.40 4.35
N THR A 211 -0.61 0.90 5.53
CA THR A 211 -1.30 2.19 5.65
C THR A 211 -0.42 3.34 5.18
N PHE A 212 0.87 3.36 5.55
CA PHE A 212 1.78 4.42 5.12
C PHE A 212 1.99 4.42 3.60
N ASN A 213 2.23 3.26 2.98
CA ASN A 213 2.38 3.17 1.53
C ASN A 213 1.09 3.53 0.79
N ALA A 214 -0.06 3.07 1.28
CA ALA A 214 -1.36 3.44 0.73
C ALA A 214 -1.59 4.96 0.79
N ALA A 215 -1.27 5.61 1.92
CA ALA A 215 -1.40 7.06 2.05
C ALA A 215 -0.53 7.82 1.03
N LEU A 216 0.70 7.36 0.78
CA LEU A 216 1.58 7.95 -0.24
C LEU A 216 1.01 7.81 -1.66
N VAL A 217 0.36 6.69 -1.97
CA VAL A 217 -0.35 6.50 -3.26
C VAL A 217 -1.49 7.51 -3.40
N ILE A 218 -2.32 7.66 -2.37
CA ILE A 218 -3.43 8.63 -2.38
C ILE A 218 -2.92 10.06 -2.56
N ILE A 219 -1.87 10.44 -1.84
CA ILE A 219 -1.23 11.75 -1.94
C ILE A 219 -0.70 11.98 -3.37
N GLY A 220 0.03 11.01 -3.93
CA GLY A 220 0.59 11.10 -5.29
C GLY A 220 -0.51 11.21 -6.36
N ALA A 221 -1.55 10.39 -6.27
CA ALA A 221 -2.68 10.44 -7.21
C ALA A 221 -3.44 11.77 -7.11
N THR A 222 -3.61 12.29 -5.89
CA THR A 222 -4.23 13.60 -5.69
C THR A 222 -3.39 14.72 -6.31
N TRP A 223 -2.07 14.65 -6.19
CA TRP A 223 -1.16 15.60 -6.81
C TRP A 223 -1.27 15.59 -8.33
N VAL A 224 -1.20 14.40 -8.96
CA VAL A 224 -1.38 14.22 -10.41
C VAL A 224 -2.70 14.85 -10.85
N GLN A 225 -3.78 14.59 -10.12
CA GLN A 225 -5.09 15.12 -10.47
C GLN A 225 -5.10 16.66 -10.47
N ARG A 226 -4.55 17.29 -9.43
CA ARG A 226 -4.48 18.76 -9.33
C ARG A 226 -3.62 19.38 -10.43
N ALA A 227 -2.44 18.80 -10.67
CA ALA A 227 -1.52 19.27 -11.71
C ALA A 227 -2.17 19.21 -13.10
N ARG A 228 -2.86 18.12 -13.43
CA ARG A 228 -3.51 17.95 -14.74
C ARG A 228 -4.80 18.75 -14.88
N GLN A 229 -5.57 18.96 -13.81
CA GLN A 229 -6.73 19.86 -13.82
C GLN A 229 -6.34 21.29 -14.18
N SER A 230 -5.23 21.79 -13.62
CA SER A 230 -4.70 23.12 -13.96
C SER A 230 -4.25 23.23 -15.42
N ALA A 231 -3.90 22.11 -16.06
CA ALA A 231 -3.34 22.09 -17.41
C ALA A 231 -4.39 21.87 -18.52
N GLN A 232 -5.46 21.09 -18.27
CA GLN A 232 -6.28 20.51 -19.36
C GLN A 232 -7.79 20.79 -19.31
N ASN A 233 -8.31 21.64 -18.39
CA ASN A 233 -9.75 22.01 -18.30
C ASN A 233 -10.74 20.82 -18.49
N SER A 234 -10.31 19.60 -18.18
CA SER A 234 -11.03 18.37 -18.52
C SER A 234 -11.77 17.83 -17.29
N PRO A 235 -12.97 17.25 -17.45
CA PRO A 235 -13.74 16.70 -16.34
C PRO A 235 -12.99 15.53 -15.71
N ALA A 236 -12.72 15.66 -14.41
CA ALA A 236 -11.99 14.67 -13.64
C ALA A 236 -12.78 13.35 -13.57
N HIS A 237 -12.15 12.25 -13.96
CA HIS A 237 -12.59 10.92 -13.54
C HIS A 237 -12.06 10.71 -12.11
N GLN A 238 -12.73 11.36 -11.15
CA GLN A 238 -12.33 11.35 -9.75
C GLN A 238 -12.90 10.11 -9.05
N PRO A 239 -12.07 9.30 -8.37
CA PRO A 239 -12.57 8.36 -7.37
C PRO A 239 -13.26 9.15 -6.27
N THR A 240 -14.54 8.90 -6.04
CA THR A 240 -15.34 9.60 -5.03
C THR A 240 -14.62 9.55 -3.68
N ASN A 241 -14.45 10.71 -3.03
CA ASN A 241 -13.89 10.84 -1.68
C ASN A 241 -12.38 10.62 -1.48
N ILE A 242 -11.55 10.56 -2.54
CA ILE A 242 -10.08 10.39 -2.41
C ILE A 242 -9.42 11.38 -1.41
N GLN A 243 -9.94 12.61 -1.30
CA GLN A 243 -9.42 13.67 -0.43
C GLN A 243 -9.55 13.36 1.07
N LEU A 244 -10.44 12.44 1.48
CA LEU A 244 -10.65 12.11 2.89
C LEU A 244 -9.61 11.09 3.41
N TYR A 245 -8.99 10.34 2.51
CA TYR A 245 -8.12 9.21 2.86
C TYR A 245 -6.79 9.59 3.52
N PRO A 246 -6.14 10.71 3.21
CA PRO A 246 -4.94 11.13 3.93
C PRO A 246 -5.22 11.36 5.42
N GLY A 247 -6.32 12.05 5.75
CA GLY A 247 -6.75 12.25 7.14
C GLY A 247 -7.15 10.94 7.82
N ARG A 248 -7.87 10.06 7.10
CA ARG A 248 -8.21 8.72 7.59
C ARG A 248 -6.95 7.90 7.90
N ALA A 249 -5.93 7.93 7.05
CA ALA A 249 -4.67 7.23 7.28
C ALA A 249 -3.92 7.75 8.51
N VAL A 250 -3.89 9.07 8.73
CA VAL A 250 -3.33 9.68 9.94
C VAL A 250 -4.07 9.18 11.19
N ALA A 251 -5.40 9.16 11.16
CA ALA A 251 -6.23 8.64 12.26
C ALA A 251 -6.00 7.14 12.51
N THR A 252 -5.85 6.34 11.44
CA THR A 252 -5.50 4.91 11.51
C THR A 252 -4.17 4.72 12.21
N LEU A 253 -3.11 5.44 11.79
CA LEU A 253 -1.78 5.33 12.39
C LEU A 253 -1.79 5.76 13.86
N TYR A 254 -2.52 6.84 14.20
CA TYR A 254 -2.64 7.31 15.59
C TYR A 254 -3.19 6.22 16.54
N ARG A 255 -4.11 5.38 16.07
CA ARG A 255 -4.70 4.28 16.86
C ARG A 255 -3.99 2.94 16.70
N LEU A 256 -3.02 2.84 15.80
CA LEU A 256 -2.43 1.55 15.44
C LEU A 256 -1.59 0.95 16.57
N ASP A 257 -0.69 1.72 17.18
CA ASP A 257 0.18 1.27 18.29
C ASP A 257 0.67 2.50 19.09
N THR A 258 -0.09 2.90 20.12
CA THR A 258 0.18 4.13 20.89
C THR A 258 1.51 4.05 21.64
N GLY A 259 2.36 5.06 21.49
CA GLY A 259 3.69 5.12 22.11
C GLY A 259 4.81 4.48 21.30
N ASN A 260 4.49 3.93 20.13
CA ASN A 260 5.47 3.40 19.19
C ASN A 260 6.11 4.53 18.37
N ARG A 261 7.41 4.77 18.58
CA ARG A 261 8.17 5.85 17.92
C ARG A 261 8.10 5.78 16.39
N MET A 262 8.06 4.58 15.80
CA MET A 262 8.00 4.43 14.35
C MET A 262 6.62 4.82 13.80
N VAL A 263 5.55 4.43 14.48
CA VAL A 263 4.19 4.82 14.14
C VAL A 263 4.03 6.33 14.24
N ASP A 264 4.53 6.93 15.31
CA ASP A 264 4.51 8.39 15.51
C ASP A 264 5.29 9.12 14.40
N ARG A 265 6.46 8.61 14.01
CA ARG A 265 7.26 9.18 12.94
C ARG A 265 6.57 9.11 11.58
N CYS A 266 5.99 7.97 11.22
CA CYS A 266 5.22 7.83 9.97
C CYS A 266 4.00 8.74 9.95
N ARG A 267 3.25 8.82 11.05
CA ARG A 267 2.12 9.74 11.20
C ARG A 267 2.55 11.19 10.98
N TYR A 268 3.61 11.62 11.68
CA TYR A 268 4.14 12.97 11.55
C TYR A 268 4.51 13.29 10.09
N TYR A 269 5.21 12.39 9.40
CA TYR A 269 5.55 12.61 7.98
C TYR A 269 4.32 12.75 7.08
N LEU A 270 3.27 11.94 7.30
CA LEU A 270 2.03 12.09 6.55
C LEU A 270 1.36 13.44 6.83
N GLU A 271 1.31 13.88 8.09
CA GLU A 271 0.74 15.18 8.47
C GLU A 271 1.49 16.34 7.79
N GLN A 272 2.83 16.29 7.76
CA GLN A 272 3.65 17.28 7.06
C GLN A 272 3.38 17.29 5.55
N LEU A 273 3.32 16.12 4.91
CA LEU A 273 3.02 16.02 3.48
C LEU A 273 1.63 16.57 3.15
N ILE A 274 0.62 16.25 3.97
CA ILE A 274 -0.75 16.75 3.80
C ILE A 274 -0.79 18.27 3.93
N SER A 275 -0.07 18.84 4.90
CA SER A 275 0.02 20.28 5.12
C SER A 275 0.70 21.00 3.94
N VAL A 276 1.89 20.54 3.55
CA VAL A 276 2.68 21.15 2.46
C VAL A 276 1.93 21.10 1.13
N LEU A 277 1.30 19.98 0.82
CA LEU A 277 0.57 19.79 -0.44
C LEU A 277 -0.85 20.38 -0.39
N ARG A 278 -1.24 21.04 0.72
CA ARG A 278 -2.57 21.62 0.95
C ARG A 278 -3.69 20.61 0.61
N LEU A 279 -3.53 19.38 1.09
CA LEU A 279 -4.47 18.29 0.85
C LEU A 279 -5.63 18.25 1.84
N GLN A 280 -5.79 19.31 2.65
CA GLN A 280 -6.93 19.40 3.54
C GLN A 280 -8.22 19.53 2.72
N PRO A 281 -9.32 18.87 3.14
CA PRO A 281 -10.65 19.22 2.64
C PRO A 281 -10.80 20.74 2.85
N GLU A 282 -11.21 21.49 1.82
CA GLU A 282 -11.60 22.87 2.05
C GLU A 282 -12.79 22.86 3.00
N ASP A 283 -12.55 23.14 4.27
CA ASP A 283 -13.62 23.36 5.23
C ASP A 283 -14.38 24.62 4.77
N LEU A 284 -15.60 24.40 4.30
CA LEU A 284 -16.67 25.38 4.39
C LEU A 284 -16.68 25.88 5.84
N THR A 285 -16.53 27.21 5.98
CA THR A 285 -16.54 28.02 7.21
C THR A 285 -15.16 28.30 7.81
N GLY A 286 -14.67 29.50 7.50
CA GLY A 286 -13.46 30.05 8.09
C GLY A 286 -13.60 30.27 9.59
N THR A 287 -12.55 29.91 10.32
CA THR A 287 -12.03 30.67 11.45
C THR A 287 -10.57 30.25 11.60
N ALA A 288 -9.66 31.16 11.30
CA ALA A 288 -8.23 30.97 11.48
C ALA A 288 -7.90 30.89 12.97
N MET A 289 -7.31 29.77 13.41
CA MET A 289 -6.49 29.74 14.62
C MET A 289 -5.08 29.30 14.23
N SER A 290 -4.13 30.20 14.47
CA SER A 290 -2.70 29.96 14.30
C SER A 290 -2.24 28.86 15.26
N SER A 291 -1.71 27.76 14.75
CA SER A 291 -0.89 26.85 15.55
C SER A 291 0.59 27.20 15.36
N VAL A 292 1.19 27.65 16.46
CA VAL A 292 2.62 27.87 16.60
C VAL A 292 3.33 26.52 16.50
N THR A 293 4.27 26.40 15.57
CA THR A 293 5.18 25.26 15.44
C THR A 293 6.30 25.41 16.47
N PRO A 294 6.46 24.52 17.47
CA PRO A 294 7.69 24.49 18.24
C PRO A 294 8.75 23.79 17.38
N GLY A 295 9.89 24.44 17.19
CA GLY A 295 11.06 23.87 16.53
C GLY A 295 11.53 22.63 17.27
N PHE A 296 11.29 21.46 16.68
CA PHE A 296 11.79 20.19 17.19
C PHE A 296 13.09 19.83 16.46
N ASP A 297 14.15 19.70 17.24
CA ASP A 297 15.51 19.41 16.80
C ASP A 297 15.58 18.00 16.19
N PHE A 298 16.03 17.90 14.94
CA PHE A 298 16.11 16.65 14.16
C PHE A 298 17.18 15.69 14.70
N SER A 299 18.07 16.15 15.58
CA SER A 299 19.28 15.45 16.01
C SER A 299 19.07 14.27 16.98
N SER A 300 17.88 14.07 17.54
CA SER A 300 17.65 13.03 18.59
C SER A 300 17.06 11.71 18.08
N PHE A 301 16.80 11.54 16.79
CA PHE A 301 16.21 10.31 16.26
C PHE A 301 17.29 9.32 15.78
N GLY A 302 17.90 8.65 16.76
CA GLY A 302 18.89 7.59 16.58
C GLY A 302 18.53 6.63 15.44
N MET A 303 19.53 6.42 14.58
CA MET A 303 19.57 5.44 13.50
C MET A 303 19.45 4.04 14.08
N GLU A 304 18.30 3.39 13.97
CA GLU A 304 18.20 1.94 14.14
C GLU A 304 16.84 1.44 13.65
N CYS A 305 16.67 1.39 12.33
CA CYS A 305 15.88 0.36 11.64
C CYS A 305 16.01 0.54 10.12
N GLY A 306 16.96 -0.19 9.54
CA GLY A 306 17.17 -0.29 8.10
C GLY A 306 17.90 0.92 7.51
N GLU A 307 19.22 0.86 7.48
CA GLU A 307 20.01 1.57 6.46
C GLU A 307 19.44 1.23 5.08
N PHE A 308 18.52 2.06 4.58
CA PHE A 308 18.22 2.30 3.17
C PHE A 308 17.20 3.44 2.93
N MET A 309 16.93 4.29 3.93
CA MET A 309 16.12 5.50 3.75
C MET A 309 16.80 6.75 4.32
N LEU A 310 18.07 6.96 3.97
CA LEU A 310 18.83 8.21 4.09
C LEU A 310 19.89 8.12 2.96
N ASP A 311 20.09 9.10 2.06
CA ASP A 311 20.30 10.52 2.32
C ASP A 311 19.79 11.44 1.18
N ASP A 312 19.72 12.75 1.49
CA ASP A 312 19.68 13.93 0.60
C ASP A 312 18.36 14.57 0.11
N LEU A 313 17.18 13.97 0.28
CA LEU A 313 15.96 14.62 -0.26
C LEU A 313 15.39 15.78 0.57
N PHE A 314 15.80 15.96 1.83
CA PHE A 314 15.14 16.94 2.72
C PHE A 314 16.07 17.86 3.54
N THR A 315 17.39 17.71 3.44
CA THR A 315 18.36 18.60 4.10
C THR A 315 18.45 20.00 3.46
N ASN A 316 17.88 20.21 2.27
CA ASN A 316 17.97 21.49 1.54
C ASN A 316 16.74 22.42 1.68
N MET A 317 15.70 22.07 2.45
CA MET A 317 14.53 22.95 2.60
C MET A 317 14.63 23.97 3.75
N THR A 318 15.74 24.04 4.48
CA THR A 318 15.90 24.98 5.63
C THR A 318 17.06 25.96 5.51
N HIS A 319 17.83 25.97 4.41
CA HIS A 319 18.88 26.97 4.20
C HIS A 319 18.78 27.63 2.82
N ALA A 320 17.80 28.52 2.66
CA ALA A 320 17.88 29.60 1.68
C ALA A 320 18.31 30.88 2.42
N PRO A 321 19.51 31.45 2.18
CA PRO A 321 19.78 32.81 2.59
C PRO A 321 19.07 33.79 1.66
N ALA A 322 18.66 34.90 2.25
CA ALA A 322 17.86 35.95 1.64
C ALA A 322 18.44 36.50 0.33
N LEU A 323 17.53 36.90 -0.56
CA LEU A 323 17.78 37.86 -1.64
C LEU A 323 18.63 39.03 -1.13
N GLU A 324 19.77 39.27 -1.77
CA GLU A 324 20.30 40.61 -1.93
C GLU A 324 20.48 40.94 -3.42
N ARG A 325 20.04 42.15 -3.73
CA ARG A 325 20.04 42.87 -5.02
C ARG A 325 21.31 42.63 -5.82
N TRP A 326 21.21 42.49 -7.14
CA TRP A 326 21.53 43.47 -8.21
C TRP A 326 21.09 42.87 -9.55
#